data_AF-A0A7J3WPB1-F1
#
_entry.id   AF-A0A7J3WPB1-F1
#
_cell.length_a   1.000
_cell.length_b   1.000
_cell.length_c   1.000
_cell.angle_alpha   90.00
_cell.angle_beta   90.00
_cell.angle_gamma   90.00
#
_symmetry.space_group_name_H-M   'P 1'
#
loop_
_entity.id
_entity.type
_entity.pdbx_description
1 polymer ?
#
loop_
_entity_poly.entity_id
_entity_poly.type
_entity_poly.pdbx_seq_one_letter_code
_entity_poly.pdbx_strand_id
1 'polypeptide(L)'
;MRIAVIGDDDTFTGFGIIGIKDLYAVPAERPAVEDVFKTVLKDSNIGIIVISHSYADLIRDQIKRVNINKKIIPIIVEVPDKGATVEFDPFEELIKKAVGVNI
;
A
#
# COMPACT_ATOMS: atom_id res chain seq x y z
N MET A 1 5.23 -3.98 -18.39
CA MET A 1 4.51 -3.42 -17.22
C MET A 1 4.29 -4.55 -16.23
N ARG A 2 4.71 -4.38 -14.98
CA ARG A 2 4.71 -5.39 -13.93
C ARG A 2 3.93 -4.91 -12.69
N ILE A 3 3.49 -5.85 -11.88
CA ILE A 3 2.79 -5.62 -10.62
C ILE A 3 3.72 -6.08 -9.51
N ALA A 4 4.03 -5.19 -8.57
CA ALA A 4 4.76 -5.52 -7.36
C ALA A 4 3.79 -5.61 -6.18
N VAL A 5 4.03 -6.57 -5.29
CA VAL A 5 3.22 -6.77 -4.08
C VAL A 5 4.13 -6.74 -2.86
N ILE A 6 3.79 -5.89 -1.89
CA ILE A 6 4.50 -5.72 -0.62
C ILE A 6 3.53 -6.07 0.51
N GLY A 7 3.84 -7.07 1.31
CA GLY A 7 2.93 -7.51 2.37
C GLY A 7 3.44 -8.72 3.12
N ASP A 8 2.54 -9.30 3.91
CA ASP A 8 2.79 -10.49 4.72
C ASP A 8 2.86 -11.79 3.89
N ASP A 9 3.28 -12.88 4.53
CA ASP A 9 3.40 -14.21 3.92
C ASP A 9 2.05 -14.73 3.36
N ASP A 10 0.94 -14.30 3.96
CA ASP A 10 -0.41 -14.65 3.50
C ASP A 10 -0.73 -13.96 2.16
N THR A 11 -0.43 -12.66 2.06
CA THR A 11 -0.52 -11.88 0.80
C THR A 11 0.39 -12.51 -0.26
N PHE A 12 1.60 -12.92 0.12
CA PHE A 12 2.54 -13.61 -0.77
C PHE A 12 1.94 -14.90 -1.36
N THR A 13 1.29 -15.71 -0.54
CA THR A 13 0.69 -16.99 -0.94
C THR A 13 -0.45 -16.78 -1.95
N GLY A 14 -1.35 -15.83 -1.70
CA GLY A 14 -2.47 -15.55 -2.60
C GLY A 14 -2.02 -15.02 -3.97
N PHE A 15 -1.10 -14.07 -3.99
CA PHE A 15 -0.63 -13.45 -5.22
C PHE A 15 0.37 -14.32 -6.02
N GLY A 16 1.11 -15.19 -5.35
CA GLY A 16 2.00 -16.16 -6.00
C GLY A 16 1.23 -17.20 -6.83
N ILE A 17 0.05 -17.62 -6.37
CA ILE A 17 -0.80 -18.60 -7.09
C ILE A 17 -1.30 -18.04 -8.42
N ILE A 18 -1.56 -16.74 -8.51
CA ILE A 18 -2.07 -16.10 -9.73
C ILE A 18 -0.96 -15.64 -10.70
N GLY A 19 0.30 -15.97 -10.42
CA GLY A 19 1.43 -15.74 -11.32
C GLY A 19 2.09 -14.36 -11.20
N ILE A 20 1.87 -13.62 -10.11
CA ILE A 20 2.66 -12.41 -9.82
C ILE A 20 4.06 -12.82 -9.39
N LYS A 21 5.07 -12.26 -10.07
CA LYS A 21 6.49 -12.62 -9.86
C LYS A 21 7.23 -11.66 -8.94
N ASP A 22 6.81 -10.41 -8.89
CA ASP A 22 7.46 -9.37 -8.09
C ASP A 22 6.78 -9.30 -6.71
N LEU A 23 7.08 -10.31 -5.88
CA LEU A 23 6.56 -10.44 -4.52
C LEU A 23 7.67 -10.13 -3.51
N TYR A 24 7.39 -9.23 -2.58
CA TYR A 24 8.34 -8.79 -1.56
C TYR A 24 7.76 -9.08 -0.18
N ALA A 25 8.11 -10.24 0.37
CA ALA A 25 7.85 -10.59 1.76
C ALA A 25 8.93 -9.95 2.64
N VAL A 26 8.52 -9.02 3.51
CA VAL A 26 9.42 -8.37 4.47
C VAL A 26 8.78 -8.32 5.84
N PRO A 27 9.58 -8.25 6.93
CA PRO A 27 9.04 -7.96 8.24
C PRO A 27 8.22 -6.67 8.22
N ALA A 28 7.15 -6.63 9.00
CA ALA A 28 6.31 -5.43 9.21
C ALA A 28 7.03 -4.38 10.07
N GLU A 29 8.23 -4.01 9.66
CA GLU A 29 9.09 -3.02 10.29
C GLU A 29 9.33 -1.88 9.32
N ARG A 30 9.11 -0.65 9.77
CA ARG A 30 9.21 0.54 8.92
C ARG A 30 10.49 0.59 8.05
N PRO A 31 11.72 0.35 8.58
CA PRO A 31 12.93 0.39 7.76
C PRO A 31 12.92 -0.62 6.62
N ALA A 32 12.50 -1.86 6.90
CA ALA A 32 12.45 -2.93 5.90
C ALA A 32 11.41 -2.63 4.80
N VAL A 33 10.23 -2.16 5.20
CA VAL A 33 9.16 -1.78 4.26
C VAL A 33 9.58 -0.57 3.41
N GLU A 34 10.21 0.44 4.01
CA GLU A 34 10.70 1.61 3.29
C GLU A 34 11.74 1.25 2.23
N ASP A 35 12.68 0.37 2.55
CA ASP A 35 13.76 -0.01 1.63
C ASP A 35 13.25 -0.78 0.42
N VAL A 36 12.32 -1.72 0.63
CA VAL A 36 11.61 -2.39 -0.46
C VAL A 36 10.80 -1.41 -1.28
N PHE A 37 10.00 -0.55 -0.63
CA PHE A 37 9.16 0.42 -1.33
C PHE A 37 10.00 1.36 -2.22
N LYS A 38 11.14 1.86 -1.72
CA LYS A 38 12.08 2.68 -2.52
C LYS A 38 12.70 1.91 -3.67
N THR A 39 12.97 0.62 -3.50
CA THR A 39 13.52 -0.25 -4.55
C THR A 39 12.52 -0.45 -5.66
N VAL A 40 11.27 -0.80 -5.30
CA VAL A 40 10.14 -0.97 -6.23
C VAL A 40 9.83 0.34 -6.96
N LEU A 41 9.84 1.47 -6.26
CA LEU A 41 9.56 2.78 -6.85
C LEU A 41 10.60 3.24 -7.90
N LYS A 42 11.84 2.74 -7.81
CA LYS A 42 12.91 3.07 -8.78
C LYS A 42 12.80 2.28 -10.08
N ASP A 43 12.07 1.18 -10.10
CA ASP A 43 11.89 0.38 -11.30
C ASP A 43 10.76 0.93 -12.17
N SER A 44 11.12 1.52 -13.30
CA SER A 44 10.18 2.09 -14.27
C SER A 44 9.28 1.06 -14.96
N ASN A 45 9.57 -0.24 -14.85
CA ASN A 45 8.71 -1.29 -15.38
C ASN A 45 7.53 -1.63 -14.48
N ILE A 46 7.54 -1.18 -13.23
CA ILE A 46 6.48 -1.44 -12.26
C ILE A 46 5.38 -0.40 -12.46
N GLY A 47 4.23 -0.89 -12.92
CA GLY A 47 3.06 -0.06 -13.20
C GLY A 47 2.16 0.10 -11.97
N ILE A 48 2.10 -0.94 -11.14
CA ILE A 48 1.20 -1.06 -10.00
C ILE A 48 1.99 -1.61 -8.81
N ILE A 49 1.81 -0.97 -7.65
CA ILE A 49 2.31 -1.44 -6.36
C ILE A 49 1.09 -1.75 -5.51
N VAL A 50 0.90 -3.02 -5.18
CA VAL A 50 -0.06 -3.48 -4.18
C VAL A 50 0.66 -3.54 -2.84
N ILE A 51 0.09 -2.93 -1.81
CA ILE A 51 0.65 -2.93 -0.47
C ILE A 51 -0.45 -3.21 0.56
N SER A 52 -0.21 -4.06 1.55
CA SER A 52 -1.21 -4.28 2.59
C SER A 52 -1.33 -3.07 3.53
N HIS A 53 -2.49 -2.88 4.15
CA HIS A 53 -2.84 -1.67 4.89
C HIS A 53 -1.87 -1.41 6.04
N SER A 54 -1.57 -2.42 6.85
CA SER A 54 -0.59 -2.34 7.94
C SER A 54 0.80 -1.89 7.46
N TYR A 55 1.23 -2.32 6.26
CA TYR A 55 2.53 -1.94 5.68
C TYR A 55 2.48 -0.52 5.12
N ALA A 56 1.37 -0.14 4.49
CA ALA A 56 1.14 1.22 3.99
C ALA A 56 1.13 2.24 5.13
N ASP A 57 0.58 1.87 6.30
CA ASP A 57 0.57 2.71 7.49
C ASP A 57 1.96 3.04 8.00
N LEU A 58 2.88 2.08 7.99
CA LEU A 58 4.27 2.29 8.43
C LEU A 58 5.00 3.35 7.61
N ILE A 59 4.61 3.51 6.33
CA ILE A 59 5.30 4.38 5.36
C ILE A 59 4.37 5.43 4.75
N ARG A 60 3.27 5.77 5.44
CA ARG A 60 2.19 6.64 4.93
C ARG A 60 2.71 7.98 4.40
N ASP A 61 3.75 8.54 5.02
CA ASP A 61 4.39 9.77 4.59
C ASP A 61 5.15 9.62 3.26
N GLN A 62 5.77 8.47 3.00
CA GLN A 62 6.43 8.16 1.73
C GLN A 62 5.40 8.08 0.60
N ILE A 63 4.30 7.35 0.82
CA ILE A 63 3.22 7.18 -0.16
C ILE A 63 2.62 8.54 -0.55
N LYS A 64 2.36 9.41 0.46
CA LYS A 64 1.89 10.77 0.22
C LYS A 64 2.87 11.59 -0.62
N ARG A 65 4.18 11.50 -0.36
CA ARG A 65 5.20 12.18 -1.17
C ARG A 65 5.19 11.74 -2.63
N VAL A 66 5.00 10.44 -2.90
CA VAL A 66 4.88 9.94 -4.27
C VAL A 66 3.66 10.52 -4.98
N ASN A 67 2.51 10.56 -4.29
CA ASN A 67 1.27 11.12 -4.83
C ASN A 67 1.38 12.64 -5.11
N ILE A 68 2.05 13.40 -4.24
CA ILE A 68 2.27 14.85 -4.43
C ILE A 68 3.11 15.13 -5.67
N ASN A 69 4.07 14.26 -5.99
CA ASN A 69 4.93 14.40 -7.17
C ASN A 69 4.20 14.14 -8.51
N LYS A 70 2.87 13.90 -8.49
CA LYS A 70 1.96 13.77 -9.65
C LYS A 70 2.41 12.80 -10.74
N LYS A 71 3.21 11.78 -10.39
CA LYS A 71 3.51 10.71 -11.34
C LYS A 71 2.26 9.84 -11.49
N ILE A 72 1.84 9.60 -12.73
CA ILE A 72 0.71 8.70 -13.05
C ILE A 72 1.08 7.25 -12.73
N ILE A 73 2.38 6.92 -12.76
CA ILE A 73 2.94 5.58 -12.55
C ILE A 73 4.09 5.67 -11.54
N PRO A 74 4.19 4.76 -10.56
CA PRO A 74 3.29 3.62 -10.33
C PRO A 74 1.99 4.00 -9.60
N ILE A 75 0.91 3.25 -9.87
CA ILE A 75 -0.33 3.32 -9.11
C ILE A 75 -0.15 2.51 -7.82
N ILE A 76 -0.40 3.12 -6.67
CA ILE A 76 -0.30 2.45 -5.36
C ILE A 76 -1.71 2.05 -4.93
N VAL A 77 -1.91 0.74 -4.69
CA VAL A 77 -3.18 0.16 -4.25
C VAL A 77 -2.99 -0.42 -2.85
N GLU A 78 -3.73 0.10 -1.88
CA GLU A 78 -3.75 -0.45 -0.54
C GLU A 78 -4.80 -1.57 -0.46
N VAL A 79 -4.41 -2.73 0.07
CA VAL A 79 -5.32 -3.86 0.32
C VAL A 79 -5.45 -4.09 1.83
N PRO A 80 -6.66 -4.38 2.36
CA PRO A 80 -6.82 -4.66 3.78
C PRO A 80 -6.05 -5.92 4.17
N ASP A 81 -5.53 -5.95 5.39
CA ASP A 81 -4.92 -7.15 5.95
C ASP A 81 -6.00 -8.23 6.23
N LYS A 82 -5.59 -9.50 6.24
CA LYS A 82 -6.51 -10.62 6.47
C LYS A 82 -7.15 -10.52 7.86
N GLY A 83 -8.48 -10.60 7.92
CA GLY A 83 -9.24 -10.49 9.16
C GLY A 83 -9.43 -9.05 9.66
N ALA A 84 -8.92 -8.05 8.95
CA ALA A 84 -9.32 -6.67 9.18
C ALA A 84 -10.76 -6.49 8.70
N THR A 85 -11.70 -6.41 9.65
CA THR A 85 -12.98 -5.74 9.38
C THR A 85 -12.61 -4.31 9.07
N VAL A 86 -12.72 -3.92 7.79
CA VAL A 86 -12.60 -2.51 7.44
C VAL A 86 -13.84 -1.83 8.01
N GLU A 87 -13.78 -1.36 9.26
CA GLU A 87 -14.64 -0.26 9.71
C GLU A 87 -14.13 1.03 9.05
N PHE A 88 -14.06 1.03 7.71
CA PHE A 88 -14.10 2.28 6.97
C PHE A 88 -15.58 2.59 6.91
N ASP A 89 -16.05 3.46 7.78
CA ASP A 89 -17.28 4.18 7.48
C ASP A 89 -16.89 5.45 6.72
N PRO A 90 -16.79 5.42 5.37
CA PRO A 90 -16.47 6.60 4.58
C PRO A 90 -17.46 7.74 4.83
N PHE A 91 -18.66 7.45 5.37
CA PHE A 91 -19.58 8.50 5.79
C PHE A 91 -19.08 9.26 7.01
N GLU A 92 -18.41 8.61 7.98
CA GLU A 92 -17.94 9.30 9.18
C GLU A 92 -16.86 10.34 8.83
N GLU A 93 -15.93 10.01 7.94
CA GLU A 93 -14.90 10.95 7.48
C GLU A 93 -15.48 12.08 6.61
N LEU A 94 -16.50 11.78 5.80
CA LEU A 94 -17.24 12.78 5.01
C LEU A 94 -18.07 13.72 5.90
N ILE A 95 -18.74 13.18 6.93
CA ILE A 95 -19.50 13.95 7.91
C ILE A 95 -18.55 14.81 8.73
N LYS A 96 -17.41 14.27 9.20
CA LYS A 96 -16.38 15.06 9.92
C LYS A 96 -15.87 16.23 9.08
N LYS A 97 -15.59 16.02 7.79
CA LYS A 97 -15.16 17.10 6.87
C LYS A 97 -16.26 18.12 6.57
N ALA A 98 -17.51 17.69 6.46
CA ALA A 98 -18.63 18.57 6.14
C ALA A 98 -19.13 19.38 7.36
N VAL A 99 -19.11 18.78 8.55
CA VAL A 99 -19.62 19.39 9.79
C VAL A 99 -18.52 20.10 10.58
N GLY A 100 -17.24 19.81 10.30
CA GLY A 100 -16.10 20.52 10.89
C GLY A 100 -15.91 20.28 12.39
N VAL A 101 -16.39 19.14 12.91
CA VAL A 101 -16.34 18.82 14.33
C VAL A 101 -15.14 17.90 14.60
N ASN A 102 -14.13 18.45 15.28
CA ASN A 102 -13.16 17.66 16.04
C ASN A 102 -13.82 17.32 17.39
N ILE A 103 -13.99 16.02 17.66
CA ILE A 103 -14.14 15.50 19.02
C ILE A 103 -12.95 14.59 19.27
#